data_AF-A0A5A8A2H3-F1
#
_entry.id   AF-A0A5A8A2H3-F1
#
_cell.length_a   1.000
_cell.length_b   1.000
_cell.length_c   1.000
_cell.angle_alpha   90.00
_cell.angle_beta   90.00
_cell.angle_gamma   90.00
#
_symmetry.space_group_name_H-M   'P 1'
#
loop_
_entity.id
_entity.type
_entity.pdbx_description
1 polymer ?
#
loop_
_entity_poly.entity_id
_entity_poly.type
_entity_poly.pdbx_seq_one_letter_code
_entity_poly.pdbx_strand_id
1 'polypeptide(L)'
;MSLQRRLSWNTALRDVRDDRAKVPAGLLAAKASVNLTVRTSRRPLVVAGKFDRSAIMQAAAKAARAHQERFGCAWAEAMSVALKAAWGAAKLARHMAAH
;
A
#
# COMPACT_ATOMS: atom_id res chain seq x y z
N MET A 1 -19.75 25.73 -33.34
CA MET A 1 -18.33 25.93 -32.99
C MET A 1 -17.82 24.65 -32.33
N SER A 2 -16.99 23.86 -33.00
CA SER A 2 -16.42 22.65 -32.41
C SER A 2 -15.25 23.01 -31.50
N LEU A 3 -15.41 22.80 -30.19
CA LEU A 3 -14.32 22.87 -29.22
C LEU A 3 -13.38 21.67 -29.47
N GLN A 4 -12.38 21.84 -30.33
CA GLN A 4 -11.30 20.86 -30.44
C GLN A 4 -10.52 20.83 -29.11
N ARG A 5 -10.81 19.81 -28.30
CA ARG A 5 -10.13 19.57 -27.02
C ARG A 5 -8.69 19.15 -27.32
N ARG A 6 -7.77 20.12 -27.30
CA ARG A 6 -6.33 19.87 -27.47
C ARG A 6 -5.81 19.15 -26.23
N LEU A 7 -5.54 17.85 -26.37
CA LEU A 7 -4.83 17.08 -25.37
C LEU A 7 -3.33 17.41 -25.46
N SER A 8 -2.81 18.08 -24.43
CA SER A 8 -1.36 18.24 -24.27
C SER A 8 -0.80 16.99 -23.63
N TRP A 9 -0.09 16.18 -24.42
CA TRP A 9 0.60 14.98 -23.93
C TRP A 9 1.61 15.29 -22.83
N ASN A 10 2.24 16.47 -22.88
CA ASN A 10 3.15 16.92 -21.84
C ASN A 10 2.45 17.21 -20.51
N THR A 11 1.22 17.72 -20.54
CA THR A 11 0.42 17.96 -19.34
C THR A 11 -0.08 16.63 -18.78
N ALA A 12 -0.63 15.76 -19.63
CA ALA A 12 -1.08 14.44 -19.22
C ALA A 12 0.04 13.59 -18.60
N LEU A 13 1.25 13.63 -19.18
CA LEU A 13 2.40 12.90 -18.63
C LEU A 13 2.94 13.53 -17.34
N ARG A 14 2.80 14.85 -17.16
CA ARG A 14 3.13 15.52 -15.89
C ARG A 14 2.14 15.13 -14.80
N ASP A 15 0.85 15.20 -15.08
CA ASP A 15 -0.20 14.81 -14.12
C ASP A 15 -0.02 13.34 -13.71
N VAL A 16 0.25 12.44 -14.67
CA VAL A 16 0.53 11.02 -14.37
C VAL A 16 1.81 10.84 -13.54
N ARG A 17 2.82 11.70 -13.68
CA ARG A 17 4.04 11.66 -12.86
C ARG A 17 3.78 12.22 -11.46
N ASP A 18 3.05 13.32 -11.35
CA ASP A 18 2.69 13.96 -10.08
C ASP A 18 1.78 13.04 -9.24
N ASP A 19 0.87 12.32 -9.90
CA ASP A 19 0.06 11.26 -9.28
C ASP A 19 0.92 10.08 -8.76
N ARG A 20 2.02 9.77 -9.45
CA ARG A 20 2.94 8.68 -9.07
C ARG A 20 3.96 9.08 -8.00
N ALA A 21 4.29 10.36 -7.90
CA ALA A 21 5.43 10.84 -7.12
C ALA A 21 5.16 10.98 -5.62
N LYS A 22 3.90 11.04 -5.17
CA LYS A 22 3.59 11.12 -3.74
C LYS A 22 3.69 9.73 -3.10
N VAL A 23 4.92 9.29 -2.81
CA VAL A 23 5.14 8.27 -1.78
C VAL A 23 4.67 8.88 -0.47
N PRO A 24 3.58 8.37 0.14
CA PRO A 24 3.10 8.97 1.38
C PRO A 24 4.18 8.85 2.45
N ALA A 25 4.31 9.90 3.26
CA ALA A 25 5.25 9.92 4.36
C ALA A 25 5.07 8.64 5.20
N GLY A 26 6.19 7.99 5.54
CA GLY A 26 6.18 6.76 6.34
C GLY A 26 5.70 5.49 5.62
N LEU A 27 5.54 5.45 4.29
CA LEU A 27 5.27 4.19 3.56
C LEU A 27 6.33 3.12 3.80
N LEU A 28 7.61 3.50 3.84
CA LEU A 28 8.70 2.57 4.09
C LEU A 28 8.63 1.97 5.50
N ALA A 29 8.31 2.82 6.49
CA ALA A 29 8.05 2.37 7.85
C ALA A 29 6.84 1.43 7.91
N ALA A 30 5.75 1.75 7.23
CA ALA A 30 4.57 0.89 7.16
C ALA A 30 4.88 -0.47 6.52
N LYS A 31 5.69 -0.52 5.46
CA LYS A 31 6.17 -1.79 4.86
C LYS A 31 6.97 -2.62 5.88
N ALA A 32 7.88 -2.01 6.62
CA ALA A 32 8.65 -2.69 7.66
C ALA A 32 7.73 -3.24 8.76
N SER A 33 6.77 -2.44 9.24
CA SER A 33 5.79 -2.85 10.24
C SER A 33 4.88 -3.99 9.77
N VAL A 34 4.45 -3.98 8.52
CA VAL A 34 3.69 -5.10 7.90
C VAL A 34 4.54 -6.36 7.88
N ASN A 35 5.77 -6.29 7.36
CA ASN A 35 6.66 -7.45 7.28
C ASN A 35 6.95 -8.04 8.67
N LEU A 36 7.18 -7.19 9.66
CA LEU A 36 7.34 -7.61 11.05
C LEU A 36 6.07 -8.29 11.56
N THR A 37 4.90 -7.69 11.32
CA THR A 37 3.62 -8.25 11.76
C THR A 37 3.36 -9.64 11.16
N VAL A 38 3.63 -9.84 9.88
CA VAL A 38 3.48 -11.15 9.21
C VAL A 38 4.44 -12.17 9.84
N ARG A 39 5.70 -11.79 10.09
CA ARG A 39 6.69 -12.68 10.73
C ARG A 39 6.30 -13.05 12.16
N THR A 40 5.86 -12.09 12.96
CA THR A 40 5.52 -12.31 14.38
C THR A 40 4.19 -13.06 14.53
N SER A 41 3.18 -12.74 13.73
CA SER A 41 1.87 -13.42 13.79
C SER A 41 1.91 -14.82 13.19
N ARG A 42 2.96 -15.16 12.42
CA ARG A 42 3.08 -16.41 11.65
C ARG A 42 1.86 -16.68 10.75
N ARG A 43 1.09 -15.63 10.43
CA ARG A 43 -0.10 -15.73 9.61
C ARG A 43 0.25 -15.32 8.19
N PRO A 44 0.29 -16.26 7.23
CA PRO A 44 0.64 -15.94 5.86
C PRO A 44 -0.42 -15.05 5.20
N LEU A 45 0.01 -14.16 4.31
CA LEU A 45 -0.89 -13.28 3.56
C LEU A 45 -1.56 -14.00 2.37
N VAL A 46 -1.04 -15.17 2.00
CA VAL A 46 -1.50 -15.99 0.89
C VAL A 46 -1.58 -17.44 1.38
N VAL A 47 -2.72 -18.08 1.16
CA VAL A 47 -2.97 -19.48 1.51
C VAL A 47 -3.50 -20.18 0.27
N ALA A 48 -2.88 -21.30 -0.13
CA ALA A 48 -3.26 -22.05 -1.32
C ALA A 48 -3.41 -21.18 -2.59
N GLY A 49 -2.47 -20.25 -2.81
CA GLY A 49 -2.47 -19.33 -3.95
C GLY A 49 -3.52 -18.21 -3.90
N LYS A 50 -4.38 -18.19 -2.87
CA LYS A 50 -5.41 -17.16 -2.66
C LYS A 50 -4.96 -16.18 -1.59
N PHE A 51 -5.34 -14.90 -1.75
CA PHE A 51 -5.06 -13.88 -0.73
C PHE A 51 -5.95 -14.10 0.51
N ASP A 52 -5.35 -14.15 1.70
CA ASP A 52 -6.09 -14.06 2.95
C ASP A 52 -6.35 -12.57 3.26
N ARG A 53 -7.52 -12.09 2.82
CA ARG A 53 -7.95 -10.69 3.03
C ARG A 53 -7.97 -10.31 4.51
N SER A 54 -8.31 -11.26 5.39
CA SER A 54 -8.37 -10.99 6.83
C SER A 54 -6.98 -10.88 7.44
N ALA A 55 -6.01 -11.69 7.01
CA ALA A 55 -4.60 -11.53 7.39
C ALA A 55 -4.03 -10.20 6.90
N ILE A 56 -4.33 -9.83 5.65
CA ILE A 56 -3.90 -8.54 5.07
C ILE A 56 -4.47 -7.36 5.87
N MET A 57 -5.76 -7.41 6.20
CA MET A 57 -6.42 -6.36 6.97
C MET A 57 -5.88 -6.25 8.40
N GLN A 58 -5.63 -7.39 9.06
CA GLN A 58 -5.01 -7.41 10.40
C GLN A 58 -3.58 -6.83 10.39
N ALA A 59 -2.76 -7.22 9.40
CA ALA A 59 -1.41 -6.68 9.25
C ALA A 59 -1.43 -5.17 8.96
N ALA A 60 -2.35 -4.71 8.11
CA ALA A 60 -2.55 -3.30 7.83
C ALA A 60 -2.99 -2.53 9.08
N ALA A 61 -3.97 -3.03 9.84
CA ALA A 61 -4.46 -2.34 11.04
C ALA A 61 -3.38 -2.21 12.13
N LYS A 62 -2.54 -3.23 12.33
CA LYS A 62 -1.42 -3.17 13.28
C LYS A 62 -0.35 -2.17 12.82
N ALA A 63 -0.01 -2.16 11.54
CA ALA A 63 0.92 -1.19 10.98
C ALA A 63 0.37 0.24 11.00
N ALA A 64 -0.94 0.41 10.80
CA ALA A 64 -1.61 1.71 10.86
C ALA A 64 -1.56 2.30 12.27
N ARG A 65 -1.77 1.50 13.32
CA ARG A 65 -1.63 1.97 14.71
C ARG A 65 -0.21 2.47 14.99
N ALA A 66 0.80 1.66 14.66
CA ALA A 66 2.20 2.05 14.83
C ALA A 66 2.57 3.31 14.02
N HIS A 67 1.96 3.48 12.84
CA HIS A 67 2.14 4.67 12.01
C HIS A 67 1.46 5.90 12.63
N GLN A 68 0.22 5.76 13.10
CA GLN A 68 -0.51 6.82 13.78
C GLN A 68 0.21 7.28 15.06
N GLU A 69 0.70 6.34 15.88
CA GLU A 69 1.46 6.63 17.09
C GLU A 69 2.75 7.40 16.78
N ARG A 70 3.40 7.10 15.65
CA ARG A 70 4.67 7.73 15.26
C ARG A 70 4.50 9.11 14.63
N PHE A 71 3.44 9.31 13.84
CA PHE A 71 3.28 10.52 13.02
C PHE A 71 2.12 11.42 13.48
N GLY A 72 1.28 10.98 14.42
CA GLY A 72 0.14 11.74 14.92
C GLY A 72 -0.94 12.01 13.86
N CYS A 73 -0.96 11.28 12.75
CA CYS A 73 -1.86 11.53 11.63
C CYS A 73 -3.28 10.97 11.87
N ALA A 74 -4.21 11.30 10.99
CA ALA A 74 -5.55 10.74 11.03
C ALA A 74 -5.52 9.21 10.77
N TRP A 75 -6.45 8.48 11.40
CA TRP A 75 -6.56 7.02 11.23
C TRP A 75 -6.76 6.60 9.77
N ALA A 76 -7.57 7.35 9.01
CA ALA A 76 -7.82 7.07 7.60
C ALA A 76 -6.55 7.17 6.75
N GLU A 77 -5.68 8.14 7.04
CA GLU A 77 -4.40 8.32 6.37
C GLU A 77 -3.44 7.17 6.72
N ALA A 78 -3.27 6.88 8.02
CA ALA A 78 -2.45 5.77 8.48
C ALA A 78 -2.89 4.42 7.87
N MET A 79 -4.20 4.18 7.83
CA MET A 79 -4.78 2.97 7.25
C MET A 79 -4.55 2.89 5.74
N SER A 80 -4.69 3.99 5.01
CA SER A 80 -4.44 4.03 3.56
C SER A 80 -3.00 3.63 3.23
N VAL A 81 -2.02 4.20 3.97
CA VAL A 81 -0.60 3.89 3.81
C VAL A 81 -0.30 2.43 4.18
N ALA A 82 -0.81 1.97 5.33
CA ALA A 82 -0.59 0.61 5.80
C ALA A 82 -1.24 -0.45 4.90
N LEU A 83 -2.44 -0.19 4.39
CA LEU A 83 -3.14 -1.11 3.49
C LEU A 83 -2.41 -1.21 2.14
N LYS A 84 -1.88 -0.10 1.61
CA LYS A 84 -1.05 -0.10 0.41
C LYS A 84 0.22 -0.95 0.61
N ALA A 85 0.86 -0.83 1.78
CA ALA A 85 2.02 -1.65 2.14
C ALA A 85 1.67 -3.14 2.26
N ALA A 86 0.57 -3.47 2.94
CA ALA A 86 0.09 -4.85 3.14
C ALA A 86 -0.24 -5.56 1.82
N TRP A 87 -0.91 -4.87 0.90
CA TRP A 87 -1.18 -5.41 -0.44
C TRP A 87 0.09 -5.62 -1.27
N GLY A 88 1.08 -4.74 -1.15
CA GLY A 88 2.38 -4.93 -1.80
C GLY A 88 3.08 -6.19 -1.30
N ALA A 89 3.10 -6.40 0.02
CA ALA A 89 3.67 -7.61 0.63
C ALA A 89 2.91 -8.88 0.22
N ALA A 90 1.58 -8.84 0.17
CA ALA A 90 0.77 -9.98 -0.25
C ALA A 90 1.04 -10.37 -1.71
N LYS A 91 1.12 -9.39 -2.62
CA LYS A 91 1.46 -9.64 -4.02
C LYS A 91 2.85 -10.27 -4.15
N LEU A 92 3.85 -9.73 -3.46
CA LEU A 92 5.20 -10.27 -3.45
C LEU A 92 5.22 -11.71 -2.93
N ALA A 93 4.56 -11.98 -1.80
CA ALA A 93 4.46 -13.33 -1.23
C ALA A 93 3.82 -14.32 -2.21
N ARG A 94 2.78 -13.91 -2.95
CA ARG A 94 2.17 -14.74 -4.00
C ARG A 94 3.13 -15.02 -5.15
N HIS A 95 3.88 -14.02 -5.59
CA HIS A 95 4.89 -14.21 -6.64
C HIS A 95 6.01 -15.14 -6.19
N MET A 96 6.47 -15.02 -4.94
CA MET A 96 7.51 -15.90 -4.39
C MET A 96 7.04 -17.33 -4.19
N ALA A 97 5.77 -17.56 -3.86
CA ALA A 97 5.20 -18.90 -3.72
C ALA A 97 4.89 -19.59 -5.06
N ALA A 98 4.99 -18.88 -6.19
CA ALA A 98 4.74 -19.40 -7.52
C ALA A 98 6.02 -19.83 -8.27
N HIS A 99 7.20 -19.58 -7.69
CA HIS A 99 8.51 -20.03 -8.18
C HIS A 99 9.07 -21.08 -7.22
#